data_AF-A0A7X8YWJ4-F1
#
_entry.id   AF-A0A7X8YWJ4-F1
#
_cell.length_a   1.000
_cell.length_b   1.000
_cell.length_c   1.000
_cell.angle_alpha   90.00
_cell.angle_beta   90.00
_cell.angle_gamma   90.00
#
_symmetry.space_group_name_H-M   'P 1'
#
loop_
_entity.id
_entity.type
_entity.pdbx_description
1 polymer ?
#
loop_
_entity_poly.entity_id
_entity_poly.type
_entity_poly.pdbx_seq_one_letter_code
_entity_poly.pdbx_strand_id
1 'polypeptide(L)' 'MARCDEMREGEVYYCEHCGLEIEVLEECVHEEGEEAEEVCRIEGFVCCGEPLTLRED' A
#
# COMPACT_ATOMS: atom_id res chain seq x y z
N MET A 1 -8.19 3.31 -0.79
CA MET A 1 -7.16 3.26 0.26
C MET A 1 -6.21 2.19 -0.17
N ALA A 2 -4.91 2.47 -0.32
CA ALA A 2 -3.97 1.49 -0.84
C ALA A 2 -3.86 0.28 0.10
N ARG A 3 -4.48 -0.84 -0.25
CA ARG A 3 -4.28 -2.13 0.44
C ARG A 3 -3.03 -2.79 -0.09
N CYS A 4 -2.37 -3.60 0.73
CA CYS A 4 -1.12 -4.24 0.34
C CYS A 4 -1.25 -5.22 -0.84
N ASP A 5 -2.44 -5.75 -1.14
CA ASP A 5 -2.71 -6.57 -2.33
C ASP A 5 -2.91 -5.75 -3.63
N GLU A 6 -3.16 -4.44 -3.50
CA GLU A 6 -3.29 -3.52 -4.63
C GLU A 6 -1.95 -2.87 -5.00
N MET A 7 -0.98 -2.89 -4.08
CA MET A 7 0.33 -2.29 -4.22
C MET A 7 1.28 -3.19 -5.04
N ARG A 8 1.97 -2.60 -6.02
CA ARG A 8 2.92 -3.29 -6.91
C ARG A 8 4.36 -2.92 -6.59
N GLU A 9 5.27 -3.88 -6.77
CA GLU A 9 6.71 -3.64 -6.62
C GLU A 9 7.15 -2.44 -7.46
N GLY A 10 7.91 -1.53 -6.83
CA GLY A 10 8.40 -0.30 -7.44
C GLY A 10 7.44 0.88 -7.40
N GLU A 11 6.19 0.71 -6.96
CA GLU A 11 5.29 1.85 -6.71
C GLU A 11 5.78 2.67 -5.50
N VAL A 12 5.68 3.99 -5.63
CA VAL A 12 6.04 4.93 -4.55
C VAL A 12 4.78 5.65 -4.10
N TYR A 13 4.53 5.62 -2.79
CA TYR A 13 3.42 6.32 -2.16
C TYR A 13 3.95 7.44 -1.27
N TYR A 14 3.30 8.59 -1.29
CA TYR A 14 3.77 9.77 -0.55
C TYR A 14 2.66 10.46 0.24
N CYS A 15 3.04 11.12 1.33
CA CYS A 15 2.17 11.95 2.13
C CYS A 15 2.32 13.41 1.72
N GLU A 16 1.24 14.00 1.24
CA GLU A 16 1.20 15.41 0.80
C GLU A 16 1.40 16.42 1.95
N HIS A 17 1.23 15.99 3.20
CA HIS A 17 1.31 16.88 4.37
C HIS A 17 2.71 16.99 4.96
N CYS A 18 3.41 15.86 5.10
CA CYS A 18 4.71 15.80 5.77
C CYS A 18 5.86 15.45 4.82
N GLY A 19 5.56 15.05 3.58
CA GLY A 19 6.55 14.65 2.58
C GLY A 19 7.17 13.27 2.84
N LEU A 20 6.56 12.43 3.68
CA LEU A 20 6.98 11.03 3.83
C LEU A 20 6.76 10.28 2.51
N GLU A 21 7.74 9.50 2.09
CA GLU A 21 7.65 8.62 0.92
C GLU A 21 7.93 7.18 1.35
N ILE A 22 7.18 6.23 0.78
CA ILE A 22 7.40 4.79 0.93
C ILE A 22 7.43 4.15 -0.45
N GLU A 23 8.28 3.14 -0.62
CA GLU A 23 8.40 2.35 -1.85
C GLU A 23 8.00 0.90 -1.55
N VAL A 24 7.25 0.30 -2.46
CA VAL A 24 6.90 -1.11 -2.39
C VAL A 24 8.09 -1.94 -2.87
N LEU A 25 8.81 -2.54 -1.93
CA LEU A 25 10.01 -3.34 -2.23
C LEU A 25 9.67 -4.77 -2.69
N GLU A 26 8.53 -5.30 -2.28
CA GLU A 26 8.06 -6.64 -2.64
C GLU A 26 6.52 -6.59 -2.65
N GLU A 27 5.91 -7.07 -3.73
CA GLU A 27 4.44 -7.11 -3.83
C GLU A 27 3.84 -8.23 -2.97
N CYS A 28 2.67 -7.97 -2.39
CA CYS A 28 1.98 -9.00 -1.63
C CYS A 28 1.39 -10.05 -2.58
N VAL A 29 1.94 -11.27 -2.53
CA VAL A 29 1.42 -12.42 -3.30
C VAL A 29 0.66 -13.35 -2.35
N HIS A 30 -0.63 -13.55 -2.61
CA HIS A 30 -1.42 -14.57 -1.92
C HIS A 30 -1.33 -15.90 -2.66
N GLU A 31 -1.18 -17.01 -1.93
CA GLU A 31 -1.30 -18.35 -2.53
C GLU A 31 -2.76 -18.63 -2.95
N GLU A 32 -2.94 -19.43 -4.01
CA GLU A 32 -4.27 -19.85 -4.46
C GLU A 32 -5.00 -20.61 -3.34
N GLY A 33 -6.03 -19.98 -2.78
CA GLY A 33 -6.85 -20.54 -1.70
C GLY A 33 -6.78 -19.79 -0.38
N GLU A 34 -5.90 -18.79 -0.26
CA GLU A 34 -5.94 -17.84 0.85
C GLU A 34 -6.95 -16.73 0.54
N GLU A 35 -7.94 -16.57 1.41
CA GLU A 35 -8.87 -15.45 1.31
C GLU A 35 -8.07 -14.16 1.59
N ALA A 36 -7.93 -13.29 0.58
CA ALA A 36 -7.22 -12.00 0.72
C ALA A 36 -7.76 -11.14 1.88
N GLU A 37 -8.99 -11.40 2.32
CA GLU A 37 -9.61 -10.77 3.50
C GLU A 37 -9.00 -11.22 4.83
N GLU A 38 -8.39 -12.41 4.90
CA GLU A 38 -7.77 -12.94 6.11
C GLU A 38 -6.30 -12.54 6.26
N VAL A 39 -5.57 -12.37 5.16
CA VAL A 39 -4.12 -12.09 5.15
C VAL A 39 -3.86 -10.58 5.03
N CYS A 40 -4.55 -9.88 4.13
CA CYS A 40 -4.44 -8.44 3.92
C CYS A 40 -5.46 -7.65 4.74
N ARG A 41 -5.37 -7.76 6.07
CA ARG A 41 -6.24 -7.07 7.05
C ARG A 41 -5.91 -5.60 7.26
N ILE A 42 -4.79 -5.12 6.71
CA ILE A 42 -4.42 -3.71 6.82
C ILE A 42 -5.32 -2.94 5.85
N GLU A 43 -6.24 -2.14 6.41
CA GLU A 43 -7.23 -1.36 5.65
C GLU A 43 -6.62 -0.19 4.85
N GLY A 44 -5.32 0.04 5.01
CA GLY A 44 -4.53 0.88 4.12
C GLY A 44 -3.35 1.55 4.81
N PHE A 45 -2.42 2.06 4.01
CA PHE A 45 -1.30 2.86 4.51
C PHE A 45 -1.74 4.31 4.72
N VAL A 46 -1.70 4.76 5.99
CA VAL A 46 -2.18 6.08 6.43
C VAL A 46 -1.03 6.86 7.06
N CYS A 47 -0.88 8.12 6.67
CA CYS A 47 0.04 9.07 7.29
C CYS A 47 -0.67 10.40 7.52
N CYS A 48 -0.37 11.08 8.64
CA CYS A 48 -1.02 12.34 9.01
C CYS A 48 -2.56 12.28 9.12
N GLY A 49 -3.13 11.08 9.27
CA GLY A 49 -4.58 10.87 9.33
C GLY A 49 -5.26 10.71 7.97
N GLU A 50 -4.50 10.75 6.87
CA GLU A 50 -4.99 10.60 5.50
C GLU A 50 -4.27 9.43 4.79
N PRO A 51 -4.91 8.74 3.84
CA PRO A 51 -4.26 7.70 3.06
C PRO A 51 -3.10 8.28 2.25
N LEU A 52 -2.04 7.49 2.05
CA LEU A 52 -0.95 7.89 1.17
C LEU A 52 -1.41 7.94 -0.30
N THR A 53 -0.84 8.87 -1.06
CA THR A 53 -1.13 9.09 -2.48
C THR A 53 -0.10 8.34 -3.32
N LEU A 54 -0.53 7.58 -4.34
CA LEU A 54 0.38 6.97 -5.30
C LEU A 54 1.07 8.07 -6.11
N ARG A 55 2.39 8.02 -6.22
CA ARG A 55 3.17 8.92 -7.06
C ARG A 55 3.07 8.41 -8.50
N GLU A 56 2.22 9.05 -9.28
CA GLU A 56 2.16 8.86 -10.73
C GLU A 56 3.38 9.56 -11.36
N ASP A 57 4.21 8.80 -12.10
CA ASP A 57 5.36 9.34 -12.86
C ASP A 57 4.91 9.90 -14.23
#